data_AF-A0A843GRV7-F1
#
_entry.id   AF-A0A843GRV7-F1
#
_cell.length_a   1.000
_cell.length_b   1.000
_cell.length_c   1.000
_cell.angle_alpha   90.00
_cell.angle_beta   90.00
_cell.angle_gamma   90.00
#
_symmetry.space_group_name_H-M   'P 1'
#
loop_
_entity.id
_entity.type
_entity.pdbx_description
1 polymer ?
#
loop_
_entity_poly.entity_id
_entity_poly.type
_entity_poly.pdbx_seq_one_letter_code
_entity_poly.pdbx_strand_id
1 'polypeptide(L)'
;MDSKFEITGQMYNDGELFGSLDLKDEVMYINLPEWIEERNIYKVDTKEQFATIKPKKFGGLTYRVIDYIDDFAEISTRDYGECLVKITEATKLTNYPIYERGSY
;
A
#
# COMPACT_ATOMS: atom_id res chain seq x y z
N MET A 1 -4.16 -32.57 -1.52
CA MET A 1 -5.35 -31.73 -1.75
C MET A 1 -5.21 -30.57 -0.79
N ASP A 2 -4.84 -29.41 -1.34
CA ASP A 2 -4.45 -28.23 -0.58
C ASP A 2 -5.63 -27.68 0.25
N SER A 3 -5.40 -27.56 1.55
CA SER A 3 -6.30 -26.86 2.46
C SER A 3 -6.24 -25.36 2.16
N LYS A 4 -7.28 -24.80 1.54
CA LYS A 4 -7.49 -23.35 1.51
C LYS A 4 -7.80 -22.88 2.95
N PHE A 5 -6.82 -22.25 3.59
CA PHE A 5 -7.07 -21.47 4.79
C PHE A 5 -7.74 -20.16 4.37
N GLU A 6 -9.05 -20.06 4.58
CA GLU A 6 -9.78 -18.79 4.51
C GLU A 6 -9.98 -18.30 5.94
N ILE A 7 -9.21 -17.29 6.34
CA ILE A 7 -9.47 -16.59 7.59
C ILE A 7 -10.57 -15.59 7.23
N THR A 8 -11.79 -15.78 7.71
CA THR A 8 -12.87 -14.79 7.58
C THR A 8 -13.10 -14.16 8.95
N GLY A 9 -12.96 -12.84 9.05
CA GLY A 9 -13.34 -12.12 10.27
C GLY A 9 -14.87 -12.03 10.34
N GLN A 10 -15.48 -12.64 11.34
CA GLN A 10 -16.92 -12.54 11.55
C GLN A 10 -17.22 -11.41 12.54
N MET A 11 -18.04 -10.44 12.15
CA MET A 11 -18.49 -9.37 13.04
C MET A 11 -19.89 -9.69 13.57
N TYR A 12 -20.00 -9.73 14.89
CA TYR A 12 -21.24 -9.99 15.60
C TYR A 12 -21.74 -8.71 16.29
N ASN A 13 -23.05 -8.45 16.21
CA ASN A 13 -23.73 -7.46 17.03
C ASN A 13 -24.89 -8.14 17.77
N ASP A 14 -24.94 -8.03 19.10
CA ASP A 14 -25.93 -8.70 19.95
C ASP A 14 -26.14 -10.20 19.66
N GLY A 15 -25.06 -10.90 19.28
CA GLY A 15 -25.10 -12.33 18.96
C GLY A 15 -25.57 -12.67 17.55
N GLU A 16 -25.93 -11.67 16.74
CA GLU A 16 -26.26 -11.85 15.33
C GLU A 16 -25.07 -11.50 14.42
N LEU A 17 -24.79 -12.36 13.44
CA LEU A 17 -23.78 -12.11 12.42
C LEU A 17 -24.27 -11.00 11.49
N PHE A 18 -23.64 -9.83 11.55
CA PHE A 18 -24.01 -8.69 10.69
C PHE A 18 -23.11 -8.56 9.45
N GLY A 19 -22.01 -9.30 9.38
CA GLY A 19 -21.18 -9.36 8.19
C GLY A 19 -20.03 -10.34 8.32
N SER A 20 -19.68 -10.95 7.19
CA SER A 20 -18.41 -11.66 7.01
C SER A 20 -17.45 -10.74 6.28
N LEU A 21 -16.34 -10.37 6.93
CA LEU A 21 -15.22 -9.73 6.24
C LEU A 21 -14.41 -10.85 5.57
N ASP A 22 -14.48 -10.93 4.25
CA ASP A 22 -13.58 -11.76 3.47
C ASP A 22 -12.19 -11.10 3.56
N LEU A 23 -11.28 -11.66 4.38
CA LEU A 23 -9.92 -11.10 4.55
C LEU A 23 -9.05 -11.26 3.29
N LYS A 24 -9.61 -11.78 2.19
CA LYS A 24 -8.97 -11.76 0.87
C LYS A 24 -8.84 -10.35 0.29
N ASP A 25 -9.63 -9.40 0.76
CA ASP A 25 -9.55 -7.98 0.37
C ASP A 25 -8.79 -7.15 1.41
N GLU A 26 -7.75 -7.70 2.04
CA GLU A 26 -6.89 -6.92 2.94
C GLU A 26 -6.35 -5.71 2.19
N VAL A 27 -6.79 -4.51 2.62
CA VAL A 27 -6.34 -3.25 2.04
C VAL A 27 -4.87 -3.09 2.40
N MET A 28 -4.01 -3.22 1.41
CA MET A 28 -2.58 -3.06 1.58
C MET A 28 -2.13 -1.63 1.31
N TYR A 29 -1.10 -1.23 2.03
CA TYR A 29 -0.45 0.06 1.93
C TYR A 29 1.04 -0.14 1.72
N ILE A 30 1.64 0.67 0.84
CA ILE A 30 3.09 0.85 0.76
C ILE A 30 3.47 2.09 1.55
N ASN A 31 4.40 1.92 2.49
CA ASN A 31 4.85 2.97 3.38
C ASN A 31 6.28 3.37 3.00
N LEU A 32 6.45 4.64 2.67
CA LEU A 32 7.73 5.25 2.35
C LEU A 32 8.16 6.08 3.55
N PRO A 33 9.13 5.59 4.37
CA PRO A 33 9.53 6.27 5.59
C PRO A 33 10.23 7.61 5.32
N GLU A 34 10.25 8.48 6.33
CA GLU A 34 10.78 9.85 6.22
C GLU A 34 12.27 9.92 5.92
N TRP A 35 13.06 8.88 6.22
CA TRP A 35 14.49 8.86 5.91
C TRP A 35 14.78 8.61 4.42
N ILE A 36 13.77 8.29 3.60
CA ILE A 36 13.90 8.22 2.15
C ILE A 36 13.80 9.64 1.58
N GLU A 37 14.93 10.16 1.11
CA GLU A 37 15.01 11.48 0.45
C GLU A 37 14.09 11.54 -0.78
N GLU A 38 14.26 10.57 -1.68
CA GLU A 38 13.50 10.46 -2.92
C GLU A 38 13.21 9.00 -3.26
N ARG A 39 12.07 8.76 -3.90
CA ARG A 39 11.69 7.45 -4.44
C ARG A 39 11.27 7.60 -5.89
N ASN A 40 11.91 6.81 -6.76
CA ASN A 40 11.55 6.73 -8.16
C ASN A 40 10.14 6.16 -8.34
N ILE A 41 9.38 6.77 -9.24
CA ILE A 41 8.11 6.25 -9.72
C ILE A 41 8.20 5.94 -11.21
N TYR A 42 7.50 4.88 -11.61
CA TYR A 42 7.61 4.28 -12.93
C TYR A 42 6.25 4.23 -13.61
N LYS A 43 6.23 4.29 -14.93
CA LYS A 43 4.97 4.16 -15.70
C LYS A 43 4.43 2.73 -15.57
N VAL A 44 3.11 2.59 -15.50
CA VAL A 44 2.44 1.29 -15.32
C VAL A 44 2.67 0.36 -16.52
N ASP A 45 2.67 0.90 -17.73
CA ASP A 45 2.78 0.16 -18.99
C ASP A 45 4.22 -0.26 -19.34
N THR A 46 5.18 0.67 -19.24
CA THR A 46 6.56 0.43 -19.69
C THR A 46 7.54 0.14 -18.56
N LYS A 47 7.16 0.38 -17.29
CA LYS A 47 8.07 0.36 -16.13
C LYS A 47 9.27 1.29 -16.27
N GLU A 48 9.21 2.28 -17.16
CA GLU A 48 10.22 3.33 -17.25
C GLU A 48 10.08 4.31 -16.10
N GLN A 49 11.20 4.68 -15.49
CA GLN A 49 11.21 5.77 -14.53
C GLN A 49 10.83 7.08 -15.23
N PHE A 50 9.86 7.81 -14.67
CA PHE A 50 9.44 9.10 -15.24
C PHE A 50 9.48 10.27 -14.25
N ALA A 51 9.46 10.01 -12.94
CA ALA A 51 9.52 11.04 -11.91
C ALA A 51 10.02 10.48 -10.57
N THR A 52 10.12 11.35 -9.56
CA THR A 52 10.39 10.98 -8.18
C THR A 52 9.38 11.62 -7.23
N ILE A 53 9.05 10.92 -6.14
CA ILE A 53 8.34 11.45 -4.98
C ILE A 53 9.33 11.65 -3.84
N LYS A 54 9.03 12.55 -2.89
CA LYS A 54 9.97 12.96 -1.83
C LYS A 54 9.42 12.67 -0.43
N PRO A 55 9.47 11.42 0.07
CA PRO A 55 8.90 11.04 1.37
C PRO A 55 9.35 11.92 2.53
N LYS A 56 10.65 12.21 2.60
CA LYS A 56 11.23 13.07 3.64
C LYS A 56 10.58 14.44 3.76
N LYS A 57 10.18 15.04 2.64
CA LYS A 57 9.56 16.39 2.62
C LYS A 57 8.23 16.41 3.39
N PHE A 58 7.58 15.26 3.54
CA PHE A 58 6.24 15.14 4.11
C PHE A 58 6.21 14.33 5.42
N GLY A 59 7.36 14.00 6.01
CA GLY A 59 7.41 13.16 7.23
C GLY A 59 7.07 11.68 6.96
N GLY A 60 7.31 11.24 5.72
CA GLY A 60 6.89 9.95 5.19
C GLY A 60 5.71 10.09 4.22
N LEU A 61 5.51 9.07 3.39
CA LEU A 61 4.38 8.99 2.48
C LEU A 61 3.82 7.58 2.53
N THR A 62 2.50 7.47 2.49
CA THR A 62 1.82 6.18 2.50
C THR A 62 0.73 6.19 1.46
N TYR A 63 0.69 5.12 0.66
CA TYR A 63 -0.26 4.95 -0.43
C TYR A 63 -0.96 3.62 -0.32
N ARG A 64 -2.25 3.61 -0.59
CA ARG A 64 -2.99 2.37 -0.80
C ARG A 64 -2.46 1.70 -2.07
N VAL A 65 -2.18 0.41 -1.98
CA VAL A 65 -1.82 -0.42 -3.13
C VAL A 65 -3.09 -0.76 -3.90
N ILE A 66 -3.07 -0.46 -5.20
CA ILE A 66 -4.16 -0.75 -6.13
C ILE A 66 -3.98 -2.16 -6.69
N ASP A 67 -2.75 -2.47 -7.13
CA ASP A 67 -2.38 -3.78 -7.67
C ASP A 67 -0.88 -4.07 -7.43
N TYR A 68 -0.49 -5.32 -7.67
CA TYR A 68 0.89 -5.81 -7.60
C TYR A 68 1.36 -6.25 -8.98
N ILE A 69 2.45 -5.64 -9.46
CA ILE A 69 3.04 -5.96 -10.76
C ILE A 69 4.51 -6.33 -10.56
N ASP A 70 4.79 -7.64 -10.50
CA ASP A 70 6.11 -8.19 -10.17
C ASP A 70 6.65 -7.62 -8.84
N ASP A 71 7.78 -6.91 -8.87
CA ASP A 71 8.42 -6.27 -7.73
C ASP A 71 7.89 -4.84 -7.46
N PHE A 72 6.73 -4.47 -8.01
CA PHE A 72 6.17 -3.12 -7.90
C PHE A 72 4.78 -3.14 -7.28
N ALA A 73 4.50 -2.10 -6.51
CA ALA A 73 3.15 -1.75 -6.08
C ALA A 73 2.62 -0.65 -6.99
N GLU A 74 1.44 -0.86 -7.55
CA GLU A 74 0.69 0.19 -8.23
C GLU A 74 -0.02 1.07 -7.20
N ILE A 75 0.17 2.38 -7.34
CA ILE A 75 -0.41 3.39 -6.45
C ILE A 75 -0.97 4.54 -7.28
N SER A 76 -1.96 5.25 -6.72
CA SER A 76 -2.43 6.52 -7.28
C SER A 76 -1.87 7.69 -6.49
N THR A 77 -1.25 8.62 -7.20
CA THR A 77 -0.73 9.88 -6.65
C THR A 77 -1.57 11.05 -7.17
N ARG A 78 -1.67 12.12 -6.38
CA ARG A 78 -2.40 13.33 -6.79
C ARG A 78 -1.77 14.00 -8.01
N ASP A 79 -0.45 14.07 -8.05
CA ASP A 79 0.28 14.88 -9.05
C ASP A 79 0.62 14.10 -10.32
N TYR A 80 0.77 12.77 -10.23
CA TYR A 80 1.22 11.93 -11.34
C TYR A 80 0.21 10.86 -11.77
N GLY A 81 -0.94 10.76 -11.10
CA GLY A 81 -1.91 9.69 -11.36
C GLY A 81 -1.39 8.32 -10.93
N GLU A 82 -1.85 7.28 -11.64
CA GLU A 82 -1.45 5.89 -11.42
C GLU A 82 0.00 5.66 -11.85
N CYS A 83 0.78 5.07 -10.95
CA CYS A 83 2.19 4.81 -11.16
C CYS A 83 2.67 3.63 -10.33
N LEU A 84 3.82 3.11 -10.69
CA LEU A 84 4.47 2.01 -9.99
C LEU A 84 5.54 2.53 -9.05
N VAL A 85 5.60 1.93 -7.87
CA VAL A 85 6.69 2.10 -6.90
C VAL A 85 7.31 0.75 -6.64
N LYS A 86 8.63 0.63 -6.80
CA LYS A 86 9.33 -0.62 -6.50
C LYS A 86 9.14 -0.97 -5.03
N ILE A 87 8.90 -2.23 -4.72
CA ILE A 87 8.85 -2.75 -3.35
C ILE A 87 10.27 -3.14 -2.95
N THR A 88 10.71 -2.66 -1.78
CA THR A 88 12.03 -2.91 -1.20
C THR A 88 11.90 -3.08 0.31
N GLU A 89 12.93 -3.59 0.97
CA GLU A 89 12.96 -3.70 2.44
C GLU A 89 12.67 -2.38 3.16
N ALA A 90 13.09 -1.26 2.58
CA ALA A 90 12.84 0.09 3.12
C ALA A 90 11.39 0.56 2.95
N THR A 91 10.63 -0.01 2.01
CA THR A 91 9.24 0.40 1.71
C THR A 91 8.28 -0.70 2.14
N LYS A 92 7.98 -0.74 3.44
CA LYS A 92 7.19 -1.81 4.05
C LYS A 92 5.77 -1.83 3.50
N LEU A 93 5.28 -3.03 3.22
CA LEU A 93 3.87 -3.28 2.95
C LEU A 93 3.16 -3.64 4.25
N THR A 94 2.01 -3.03 4.51
CA THR A 94 1.19 -3.27 5.72
C THR A 94 -0.29 -3.19 5.38
N ASN A 95 -1.14 -3.75 6.24
CA ASN A 95 -2.60 -3.63 6.14
C ASN A 95 -3.15 -2.37 6.84
N TYR A 96 -2.28 -1.46 7.28
CA TYR A 96 -2.62 -0.16 7.86
C TYR A 96 -1.59 0.89 7.43
N PRO A 97 -1.98 2.16 7.25
CA PRO A 97 -1.02 3.19 6.89
C PRO A 97 -0.10 3.59 8.05
N ILE A 98 1.16 3.90 7.77
CA ILE A 98 2.14 4.40 8.74
C ILE A 98 2.41 5.88 8.49
N TYR A 99 2.33 6.69 9.55
CA TYR A 99 2.71 8.11 9.55
C TYR A 99 3.65 8.35 10.73
N GLU A 100 4.96 8.41 10.47
CA GLU A 100 5.96 8.52 11.56
C GLU A 100 6.04 9.94 12.13
N ARG A 101 5.66 10.96 11.35
CA ARG A 101 5.55 12.35 11.79
C ARG A 101 4.29 13.02 11.25
N GLY A 102 3.16 12.75 11.88
CA GLY A 102 1.96 13.55 11.67
C GLY A 102 2.12 14.94 12.27
N SER A 103 2.48 15.94 11.46
CA SER A 103 2.15 17.34 11.77
C SER A 103 0.73 17.57 11.27
N TYR A 104 -0.24 17.55 12.19
CA TYR A 104 -1.62 17.97 11.96
C TYR A 104 -1.71 19.46 11.66
#